data_AF-A0A0E3PKM1-F1
#
_entry.id   AF-A0A0E3PKM1-F1
#
_cell.length_a   1.000
_cell.length_b   1.000
_cell.length_c   1.000
_cell.angle_alpha   90.00
_cell.angle_beta   90.00
_cell.angle_gamma   90.00
#
_symmetry.space_group_name_H-M   'P 1'
#
loop_
_entity.id
_entity.type
_entity.pdbx_description
1 polymer ?
#
loop_
_entity_poly.entity_id
_entity_poly.type
_entity_poly.pdbx_seq_one_letter_code
_entity_poly.pdbx_strand_id
1 'polypeptide(L)'
;MAIDLEILDKNIDKQVKTINAAQAAALTIEISGGFVAGLQAGEKKTSFLRSSSEELTVVQKEAIEKLSAEYFGYIAEFNEAAGEQLKDRAREIIKQGGPEQDLKDEIRKYAEDIWGGSETVTIDRTGQTRTVIEVGKDRKLRKVEKEITRAYKTNVDAYADMLARTSTHGAYEEGRAAAYQEEGQSMWRFVGPVDERSRPDHSALVGEHFTYGTPESDMALQLLHEPNCRHRAIVYFGDPDLDTPQEEYEKQKEKAGLYWDEEKGKWAFKESGKPTKKTKQKKAPAKKETEKKKETEKKEKKQEKNAESIIRDHEAKIKARKTEKAYLFDTNGNILLEKGGTKNSVGFTDEEVKLFKGAILTHNHPGASSFSPQDIRTSCANFLKEIRATGTFRTYIMKMKDGSNLYPDLWKDKIRDMYVIHNAEVRRELLKRIDKGELSLPEAELLHWHEVWARVAKNISELDYSFIEEKT
;
A
#
# COMPACT_ATOMS: atom_id res chain seq x y z
N MET A 1 -55.96 -1.08 9.06
CA MET A 1 -56.01 -2.47 8.55
C MET A 1 -54.86 -3.22 9.22
N ALA A 2 -55.03 -4.46 9.65
CA ALA A 2 -53.90 -5.18 10.26
C ALA A 2 -52.72 -5.27 9.26
N ILE A 3 -51.48 -5.09 9.72
CA ILE A 3 -50.30 -5.25 8.87
C ILE A 3 -50.22 -6.71 8.43
N ASP A 4 -50.28 -6.94 7.13
CA ASP A 4 -50.15 -8.28 6.55
C ASP A 4 -48.66 -8.69 6.55
N LEU A 5 -48.33 -9.67 7.39
CA LEU A 5 -46.96 -10.18 7.58
C LEU A 5 -46.40 -10.81 6.30
N GLU A 6 -47.24 -11.48 5.50
CA GLU A 6 -46.77 -12.13 4.27
C GLU A 6 -46.41 -11.09 3.21
N ILE A 7 -47.19 -10.00 3.13
CA ILE A 7 -46.87 -8.86 2.27
C ILE A 7 -45.61 -8.15 2.75
N LEU A 8 -45.44 -7.97 4.07
CA LEU A 8 -44.25 -7.34 4.64
C LEU A 8 -42.98 -8.14 4.34
N ASP A 9 -42.99 -9.45 4.58
CA ASP A 9 -41.85 -10.33 4.33
C ASP A 9 -41.44 -10.30 2.85
N LYS A 10 -42.42 -10.40 1.93
CA LYS A 10 -42.17 -10.29 0.48
C LYS A 10 -41.58 -8.94 0.09
N ASN A 11 -42.02 -7.87 0.74
CA ASN A 11 -41.47 -6.53 0.49
C ASN A 11 -40.03 -6.42 0.99
N ILE A 12 -39.71 -6.95 2.18
CA ILE A 12 -38.33 -6.99 2.70
C ILE A 12 -37.43 -7.78 1.74
N ASP A 13 -37.86 -8.96 1.29
CA ASP A 13 -37.10 -9.78 0.34
C ASP A 13 -36.84 -9.05 -0.98
N LYS A 14 -37.84 -8.34 -1.48
CA LYS A 14 -37.70 -7.54 -2.70
C LYS A 14 -36.68 -6.41 -2.50
N GLN A 15 -36.66 -5.76 -1.35
CA GLN A 15 -35.69 -4.71 -1.05
C GLN A 15 -34.27 -5.28 -0.90
N VAL A 16 -34.10 -6.38 -0.17
CA VAL A 16 -32.80 -7.08 -0.04
C VAL A 16 -32.25 -7.47 -1.41
N LYS A 17 -33.08 -8.03 -2.30
CA LYS A 17 -32.69 -8.34 -3.69
C LYS A 17 -32.27 -7.10 -4.48
N THR A 18 -32.96 -5.99 -4.28
CA THR A 18 -32.64 -4.71 -4.94
C THR A 18 -31.30 -4.17 -4.45
N ILE A 19 -31.04 -4.24 -3.15
CA ILE A 19 -29.76 -3.86 -2.52
C ILE A 19 -28.62 -4.73 -3.07
N ASN A 20 -28.81 -6.06 -3.09
CA ASN A 20 -27.84 -7.01 -3.65
C ASN A 20 -27.48 -6.66 -5.10
N ALA A 21 -28.48 -6.43 -5.96
CA ALA A 21 -28.23 -6.09 -7.36
C ALA A 21 -27.42 -4.78 -7.52
N ALA A 22 -27.73 -3.76 -6.71
CA ALA A 22 -26.99 -2.49 -6.74
C ALA A 22 -25.54 -2.65 -6.25
N GLN A 23 -25.32 -3.40 -5.17
CA GLN A 23 -23.99 -3.62 -4.60
C GLN A 23 -23.12 -4.53 -5.48
N ALA A 24 -23.70 -5.53 -6.16
CA ALA A 24 -22.97 -6.38 -7.10
C ALA A 24 -22.26 -5.55 -8.18
N ALA A 25 -22.97 -4.61 -8.80
CA ALA A 25 -22.42 -3.77 -9.87
C ALA A 25 -21.28 -2.87 -9.35
N ALA A 26 -21.45 -2.27 -8.18
CA ALA A 26 -20.42 -1.41 -7.57
C ALA A 26 -19.16 -2.21 -7.20
N LEU A 27 -19.35 -3.40 -6.61
CA LEU A 27 -18.26 -4.28 -6.19
C LEU A 27 -17.45 -4.78 -7.39
N THR A 28 -18.10 -5.17 -8.49
CA THR A 28 -17.40 -5.61 -9.71
C THR A 28 -16.49 -4.50 -10.27
N ILE A 29 -16.93 -3.24 -10.22
CA ILE A 29 -16.11 -2.10 -10.64
C ILE A 29 -14.88 -1.95 -9.74
N GLU A 30 -15.07 -2.04 -8.42
CA GLU A 30 -13.98 -1.93 -7.43
C GLU A 30 -12.96 -3.06 -7.58
N ILE A 31 -13.42 -4.32 -7.69
CA ILE A 31 -12.57 -5.50 -7.92
C ILE A 31 -11.80 -5.36 -9.22
N SER A 32 -12.46 -4.96 -10.31
CA SER A 32 -11.79 -4.73 -11.60
C SER A 32 -10.70 -3.66 -11.49
N GLY A 33 -10.99 -2.56 -10.80
CA GLY A 33 -10.01 -1.50 -10.54
C GLY A 33 -8.81 -1.96 -9.71
N GLY A 34 -9.07 -2.71 -8.63
CA GLY A 34 -8.03 -3.30 -7.78
C GLY A 34 -7.14 -4.28 -8.55
N PHE A 35 -7.76 -5.14 -9.37
CA PHE A 35 -7.07 -6.11 -10.22
C PHE A 35 -6.15 -5.43 -11.24
N VAL A 36 -6.65 -4.42 -11.96
CA VAL A 36 -5.86 -3.65 -12.93
C VAL A 36 -4.71 -2.91 -12.24
N ALA A 37 -4.95 -2.33 -11.06
CA ALA A 37 -3.89 -1.72 -10.26
C ALA A 37 -2.82 -2.74 -9.85
N GLY A 38 -3.25 -3.97 -9.54
CA GLY A 38 -2.39 -5.11 -9.27
C GLY A 38 -1.52 -5.48 -10.47
N LEU A 39 -2.14 -5.69 -11.64
CA LEU A 39 -1.45 -5.97 -12.91
C LEU A 39 -0.35 -4.93 -13.17
N GLN A 40 -0.71 -3.65 -13.15
CA GLN A 40 0.22 -2.54 -13.38
C GLN A 40 1.35 -2.49 -12.34
N ALA A 41 1.09 -2.89 -11.10
CA ALA A 41 2.11 -2.95 -10.06
C ALA A 41 3.04 -4.16 -10.21
N GLY A 42 2.53 -5.26 -10.76
CA GLY A 42 3.32 -6.43 -11.14
C GLY A 42 4.27 -6.11 -12.29
N GLU A 43 3.74 -5.58 -13.39
CA GLU A 43 4.49 -5.18 -14.60
C GLU A 43 5.64 -4.20 -14.32
N LYS A 44 5.44 -3.31 -13.33
CA LYS A 44 6.47 -2.33 -12.93
C LYS A 44 7.72 -2.96 -12.30
N LYS A 45 7.69 -4.24 -11.89
CA LYS A 45 8.81 -4.87 -11.16
C LYS A 45 9.82 -5.63 -12.02
N THR A 46 9.48 -6.07 -13.24
CA THR A 46 10.32 -7.08 -13.90
C THR A 46 10.69 -6.81 -15.36
N SER A 47 10.01 -5.95 -16.11
CA SER A 47 10.65 -5.41 -17.32
C SER A 47 9.98 -4.17 -17.90
N PHE A 48 10.85 -3.32 -18.47
CA PHE A 48 10.50 -2.26 -19.40
C PHE A 48 10.00 -2.80 -20.78
N LEU A 49 9.40 -3.99 -20.86
CA LEU A 49 9.11 -4.70 -22.12
C LEU A 49 7.68 -5.25 -22.22
N ARG A 50 6.66 -4.38 -22.26
CA ARG A 50 5.44 -4.61 -23.09
C ARG A 50 4.54 -3.37 -23.18
N SER A 51 3.87 -3.24 -24.33
CA SER A 51 2.72 -2.35 -24.51
C SER A 51 1.53 -2.96 -23.78
N SER A 52 0.90 -2.21 -22.88
CA SER A 52 -0.42 -2.59 -22.37
C SER A 52 -1.35 -2.78 -23.56
N SER A 53 -1.78 -4.01 -23.85
CA SER A 53 -3.07 -4.14 -24.52
C SER A 53 -4.09 -3.57 -23.55
N GLU A 54 -4.86 -2.57 -23.98
CA GLU A 54 -5.92 -1.98 -23.17
C GLU A 54 -7.01 -3.00 -22.78
N GLU A 55 -6.98 -4.19 -23.40
CA GLU A 55 -7.93 -5.26 -23.14
C GLU A 55 -7.37 -6.35 -22.23
N LEU A 56 -8.12 -6.67 -21.17
CA LEU A 56 -7.85 -7.80 -20.28
C LEU A 56 -7.92 -9.12 -21.04
N THR A 57 -7.03 -10.05 -20.70
CA THR A 57 -7.05 -11.41 -21.24
C THR A 57 -8.27 -12.19 -20.73
N VAL A 58 -8.63 -13.29 -21.40
CA VAL A 58 -9.75 -14.15 -20.96
C VAL A 58 -9.53 -14.66 -19.53
N VAL A 59 -8.31 -15.10 -19.22
CA VAL A 59 -7.93 -15.59 -17.88
C VAL A 59 -8.05 -14.48 -16.83
N GLN A 60 -7.66 -13.25 -17.16
CA GLN A 60 -7.82 -12.09 -16.27
C GLN A 60 -9.31 -11.74 -16.03
N LYS A 61 -10.14 -11.81 -17.08
CA LYS A 61 -11.60 -11.62 -16.97
C LYS A 61 -12.24 -12.69 -16.08
N GLU A 62 -11.87 -13.96 -16.27
CA GLU A 62 -12.34 -15.09 -15.44
C GLU A 62 -11.90 -14.93 -13.97
N ALA A 63 -10.68 -14.44 -13.71
CA ALA A 63 -10.21 -14.17 -12.35
C ALA A 63 -11.04 -13.08 -11.66
N ILE A 64 -11.33 -11.97 -12.37
CA ILE A 64 -12.19 -10.90 -11.87
C ILE A 64 -13.61 -11.42 -11.60
N GLU A 65 -14.18 -12.23 -12.49
CA GLU A 65 -15.50 -12.83 -12.31
C GLU A 65 -15.54 -13.74 -11.08
N LYS A 66 -14.53 -14.58 -10.88
CA LYS A 66 -14.43 -15.46 -9.72
C LYS A 66 -14.34 -14.67 -8.41
N LEU A 67 -13.49 -13.64 -8.35
CA LEU A 67 -13.39 -12.76 -7.18
C LEU A 67 -14.71 -12.02 -6.93
N SER A 68 -15.34 -11.51 -8.00
CA SER A 68 -16.63 -10.82 -7.90
C SER A 68 -17.72 -11.73 -7.36
N ALA A 69 -17.78 -12.97 -7.83
CA ALA A 69 -18.73 -13.97 -7.33
C ALA A 69 -18.49 -14.30 -5.85
N GLU A 70 -17.23 -14.48 -5.43
CA GLU A 70 -16.87 -14.74 -4.04
C GLU A 70 -17.31 -13.60 -3.12
N TYR A 71 -16.85 -12.38 -3.38
CA TYR A 71 -17.14 -11.24 -2.52
C TYR A 71 -18.62 -10.81 -2.59
N PHE A 72 -19.28 -11.00 -3.73
CA PHE A 72 -20.73 -10.82 -3.81
C PHE A 72 -21.48 -11.83 -2.95
N GLY A 73 -21.01 -13.10 -2.90
CA GLY A 73 -21.57 -14.10 -2.01
C GLY A 73 -21.54 -13.67 -0.54
N TYR A 74 -20.44 -13.03 -0.10
CA TYR A 74 -20.33 -12.47 1.25
C TYR A 74 -21.34 -11.34 1.50
N ILE A 75 -21.48 -10.39 0.57
CA ILE A 75 -22.50 -9.31 0.66
C ILE A 75 -23.91 -9.89 0.74
N ALA A 76 -24.24 -10.81 -0.17
CA ALA A 76 -25.57 -11.39 -0.26
C ALA A 76 -25.94 -12.10 1.05
N GLU A 77 -25.03 -12.88 1.62
CA GLU A 77 -25.22 -13.55 2.91
C GLU A 77 -25.47 -12.55 4.04
N PHE A 78 -24.69 -11.47 4.11
CA PHE A 78 -24.89 -10.43 5.12
C PHE A 78 -26.26 -9.75 4.97
N ASN A 79 -26.65 -9.40 3.74
CA ASN A 79 -27.91 -8.72 3.48
C ASN A 79 -29.12 -9.63 3.72
N GLU A 80 -29.02 -10.92 3.43
CA GLU A 80 -30.03 -11.92 3.77
C GLU A 80 -30.18 -12.04 5.28
N ALA A 81 -29.09 -12.14 6.03
CA ALA A 81 -29.13 -12.17 7.50
C ALA A 81 -29.76 -10.90 8.10
N ALA A 82 -29.41 -9.72 7.57
CA ALA A 82 -30.02 -8.45 7.95
C ALA A 82 -31.52 -8.41 7.65
N GLY A 83 -31.93 -8.93 6.48
CA GLY A 83 -33.32 -9.05 6.07
C GLY A 83 -34.14 -9.97 6.98
N GLU A 84 -33.63 -11.16 7.29
CA GLU A 84 -34.29 -12.10 8.21
C GLU A 84 -34.40 -11.52 9.63
N GLN A 85 -33.36 -10.87 10.12
CA GLN A 85 -33.39 -10.19 11.42
C GLN A 85 -34.45 -9.08 11.47
N LEU A 86 -34.60 -8.31 10.38
CA LEU A 86 -35.66 -7.30 10.25
C LEU A 86 -37.05 -7.94 10.26
N LYS A 87 -37.26 -9.08 9.56
CA LYS A 87 -38.54 -9.80 9.57
C LYS A 87 -38.89 -10.29 10.97
N ASP A 88 -37.95 -10.90 11.67
CA ASP A 88 -38.17 -11.41 13.02
C ASP A 88 -38.53 -10.28 13.98
N ARG A 89 -37.79 -9.17 13.94
CA ARG A 89 -38.10 -8.00 14.77
C ARG A 89 -39.45 -7.38 14.41
N ALA A 90 -39.79 -7.29 13.13
CA ALA A 90 -41.09 -6.79 12.70
C ALA A 90 -42.25 -7.66 13.22
N ARG A 91 -42.10 -8.99 13.19
CA ARG A 91 -43.08 -9.93 13.77
C ARG A 91 -43.24 -9.72 15.27
N GLU A 92 -42.15 -9.46 16.01
CA GLU A 92 -42.21 -9.14 17.44
C GLU A 92 -42.97 -7.83 17.71
N ILE A 93 -42.66 -6.76 16.98
CA ILE A 93 -43.31 -5.45 17.11
C ILE A 93 -44.82 -5.59 16.86
N ILE A 94 -45.19 -6.28 15.78
CA ILE A 94 -46.60 -6.49 15.42
C ILE A 94 -47.34 -7.32 16.48
N LYS A 95 -46.68 -8.32 17.09
CA LYS A 95 -47.26 -9.12 18.17
C LYS A 95 -47.51 -8.32 19.45
N GLN A 96 -46.71 -7.30 19.74
CA GLN A 96 -46.90 -6.44 20.91
C GLN A 96 -48.19 -5.60 20.81
N GLY A 97 -48.65 -5.34 19.58
CA GLY A 97 -49.87 -4.59 19.30
C GLY A 97 -49.71 -3.09 19.52
N GLY A 98 -50.63 -2.30 18.97
CA GLY A 98 -50.59 -0.84 19.03
C GLY A 98 -51.23 -0.18 17.82
N PRO A 99 -51.24 1.16 17.76
CA PRO A 99 -51.68 1.89 16.58
C PRO A 99 -50.82 1.52 15.36
N GLU A 100 -51.47 1.27 14.21
CA GLU A 100 -50.79 0.80 12.98
C GLU A 100 -49.64 1.71 12.54
N GLN A 101 -49.78 3.02 12.74
CA GLN A 101 -48.76 4.00 12.37
C GLN A 101 -47.52 3.88 13.25
N ASP A 102 -47.69 3.73 14.56
CA ASP A 102 -46.59 3.59 15.52
C ASP A 102 -45.78 2.31 15.23
N LEU A 103 -46.47 1.21 14.91
CA LEU A 103 -45.83 -0.06 14.52
C LEU A 103 -44.99 0.11 13.24
N LYS A 104 -45.51 0.81 12.23
CA LYS A 104 -44.78 1.08 10.98
C LYS A 104 -43.54 1.94 11.22
N ASP A 105 -43.67 2.96 12.07
CA ASP A 105 -42.57 3.86 12.38
C ASP A 105 -41.48 3.15 13.20
N GLU A 106 -41.84 2.24 14.11
CA GLU A 106 -40.88 1.41 14.83
C GLU A 106 -40.15 0.42 13.91
N ILE A 107 -40.87 -0.25 13.00
CA ILE A 107 -40.26 -1.15 12.00
C ILE A 107 -39.32 -0.37 11.08
N ARG A 108 -39.75 0.81 10.60
CA ARG A 108 -38.91 1.67 9.75
C ARG A 108 -37.65 2.09 10.50
N LYS A 109 -37.79 2.54 11.75
CA LYS A 109 -36.65 2.94 12.58
C LYS A 109 -35.66 1.79 12.76
N TYR A 110 -36.14 0.57 13.02
CA TYR A 110 -35.26 -0.58 13.15
C TYR A 110 -34.53 -0.92 11.84
N ALA A 111 -35.22 -0.79 10.69
CA ALA A 111 -34.57 -0.94 9.39
C ALA A 111 -33.50 0.15 9.17
N GLU A 112 -33.77 1.40 9.54
CA GLU A 112 -32.81 2.50 9.52
C GLU A 112 -31.62 2.23 10.46
N ASP A 113 -31.84 1.61 11.62
CA ASP A 113 -30.78 1.26 12.56
C ASP A 113 -29.86 0.15 12.01
N ILE A 114 -30.42 -0.89 11.37
CA ILE A 114 -29.65 -1.92 10.67
C ILE A 114 -28.83 -1.28 9.54
N TRP A 115 -29.49 -0.64 8.58
CA TRP A 115 -28.83 -0.15 7.36
C TRP A 115 -28.01 1.11 7.59
N GLY A 116 -28.27 1.84 8.68
CA GLY A 116 -27.47 2.97 9.16
C GLY A 116 -26.31 2.57 10.08
N GLY A 117 -26.11 1.27 10.33
CA GLY A 117 -24.94 0.74 11.05
C GLY A 117 -24.98 0.85 12.58
N SER A 118 -26.09 1.32 13.17
CA SER A 118 -26.26 1.38 14.62
C SER A 118 -26.63 0.02 15.22
N GLU A 119 -27.26 -0.87 14.45
CA GLU A 119 -27.64 -2.21 14.88
C GLU A 119 -26.64 -3.29 14.41
N THR A 120 -26.52 -4.34 15.22
CA THR A 120 -25.68 -5.51 14.92
C THR A 120 -26.49 -6.57 14.18
N VAL A 121 -25.98 -7.01 13.04
CA VAL A 121 -26.47 -8.17 12.28
C VAL A 121 -25.74 -9.42 12.75
N THR A 122 -26.49 -10.50 12.97
CA THR A 122 -25.94 -11.81 13.33
C THR A 122 -26.03 -12.79 12.16
N ILE A 123 -24.88 -13.30 11.74
CA ILE A 123 -24.76 -14.42 10.80
C ILE A 123 -24.42 -15.66 11.62
N ASP A 124 -25.42 -16.51 11.85
CA ASP A 124 -25.26 -17.72 12.65
C ASP A 124 -25.15 -18.96 11.76
N ARG A 125 -23.93 -19.50 11.69
CA ARG A 125 -23.63 -20.80 11.08
C ARG A 125 -23.06 -21.80 12.09
N THR A 126 -23.37 -21.61 13.38
CA THR A 126 -22.86 -22.51 14.43
C THR A 126 -23.26 -23.97 14.14
N GLY A 127 -22.32 -24.89 14.35
CA GLY A 127 -22.50 -26.31 14.02
C GLY A 127 -22.29 -26.68 12.55
N GLN A 128 -22.17 -25.72 11.63
CA GLN A 128 -21.76 -25.99 10.26
C GLN A 128 -20.23 -26.10 10.15
N THR A 129 -19.75 -26.83 9.15
CA THR A 129 -18.31 -26.92 8.85
C THR A 129 -17.91 -25.88 7.81
N ARG A 130 -16.69 -25.35 7.96
CA ARG A 130 -16.03 -24.55 6.94
C ARG A 130 -14.64 -25.11 6.65
N THR A 131 -14.25 -25.07 5.39
CA THR A 131 -12.88 -25.32 4.98
C THR A 131 -12.00 -24.15 5.39
N VAL A 132 -10.90 -24.42 6.10
CA VAL A 132 -9.84 -23.44 6.37
C VAL A 132 -8.50 -23.98 5.92
N ILE A 133 -7.58 -23.07 5.60
CA ILE A 133 -6.19 -23.43 5.29
C ILE A 133 -5.40 -23.37 6.60
N GLU A 134 -4.77 -24.49 6.95
CA GLU A 134 -3.93 -24.60 8.14
C GLU A 134 -2.46 -24.68 7.74
N VAL A 135 -1.62 -23.98 8.49
CA VAL A 135 -0.16 -23.95 8.31
C VAL A 135 0.47 -24.87 9.35
N GLY A 136 1.11 -25.95 8.90
CA GLY A 136 1.80 -26.90 9.77
C GLY A 136 3.05 -26.31 10.45
N LYS A 137 3.60 -27.06 11.42
CA LYS A 137 4.91 -26.74 12.03
C LYS A 137 6.03 -26.70 10.99
N ASP A 138 5.93 -27.56 9.99
CA ASP A 138 6.81 -27.64 8.81
C ASP A 138 6.45 -26.61 7.73
N ARG A 139 5.50 -25.70 8.02
CA ARG A 139 5.00 -24.64 7.13
C ARG A 139 4.27 -25.12 5.88
N LYS A 140 3.96 -26.42 5.81
CA LYS A 140 3.13 -26.96 4.73
C LYS A 140 1.68 -26.60 4.92
N LEU A 141 1.01 -26.36 3.80
CA LEU A 141 -0.39 -25.97 3.75
C LEU A 141 -1.30 -27.18 3.56
N ARG A 142 -2.41 -27.19 4.29
CA ARG A 142 -3.47 -28.18 4.14
C ARG A 142 -4.84 -27.56 4.33
N LYS A 143 -5.83 -28.03 3.56
CA LYS A 143 -7.24 -27.73 3.81
C LYS A 143 -7.77 -28.66 4.88
N VAL A 144 -8.41 -28.09 5.90
CA VAL A 144 -9.07 -28.84 6.97
C VAL A 144 -10.46 -28.28 7.20
N GLU A 145 -11.41 -29.17 7.49
CA GLU A 145 -12.75 -28.77 7.90
C GLU A 145 -12.74 -28.40 9.38
N LYS A 146 -13.24 -27.20 9.72
CA LYS A 146 -13.44 -26.77 11.10
C LYS A 146 -14.90 -26.42 11.32
N GLU A 147 -15.44 -26.91 12.43
CA GLU A 147 -16.76 -26.53 12.88
C GLU A 147 -16.78 -25.06 13.32
N ILE A 148 -17.81 -24.33 12.89
CA ILE A 148 -18.07 -22.97 13.31
C ILE A 148 -18.66 -23.02 14.73
N THR A 149 -17.91 -22.52 15.70
CA THR A 149 -18.29 -22.59 17.13
C THR A 149 -18.92 -21.30 17.65
N ARG A 150 -18.92 -20.23 16.84
CA ARG A 150 -19.43 -18.91 17.25
C ARG A 150 -20.16 -18.24 16.09
N ALA A 151 -21.32 -17.69 16.38
CA ALA A 151 -22.02 -16.81 15.45
C ALA A 151 -21.19 -15.56 15.18
N TYR A 152 -21.18 -15.10 13.93
CA TYR A 152 -20.52 -13.87 13.54
C TYR A 152 -21.45 -12.69 13.74
N LYS A 153 -20.98 -11.65 14.42
CA LYS A 153 -21.77 -10.46 14.77
C LYS A 153 -21.01 -9.21 14.34
N THR A 154 -21.66 -8.35 13.57
CA THR A 154 -21.08 -7.10 13.06
C THR A 154 -22.20 -6.12 12.69
N ASN A 155 -21.89 -4.86 12.46
CA ASN A 155 -22.82 -3.92 11.82
C ASN A 155 -22.46 -3.70 10.34
N VAL A 156 -23.32 -2.97 9.63
CA VAL A 156 -23.14 -2.64 8.20
C VAL A 156 -21.81 -1.93 7.95
N ASP A 157 -21.47 -0.92 8.73
CA ASP A 157 -20.25 -0.12 8.52
C ASP A 157 -18.97 -0.95 8.65
N ALA A 158 -18.86 -1.74 9.72
CA ALA A 158 -17.69 -2.57 9.96
C ALA A 158 -17.59 -3.70 8.93
N TYR A 159 -18.73 -4.25 8.49
CA TYR A 159 -18.74 -5.27 7.46
C TYR A 159 -18.33 -4.71 6.10
N ALA A 160 -18.86 -3.54 5.73
CA ALA A 160 -18.52 -2.85 4.50
C ALA A 160 -17.03 -2.45 4.46
N ASP A 161 -16.48 -1.88 5.54
CA ASP A 161 -15.04 -1.55 5.61
C ASP A 161 -14.16 -2.80 5.50
N MET A 162 -14.52 -3.88 6.21
CA MET A 162 -13.81 -5.15 6.14
C MET A 162 -13.83 -5.70 4.71
N LEU A 163 -15.01 -5.73 4.09
CA LEU A 163 -15.19 -6.31 2.77
C LEU A 163 -14.45 -5.49 1.71
N ALA A 164 -14.60 -4.16 1.69
CA ALA A 164 -13.92 -3.28 0.73
C ALA A 164 -12.40 -3.43 0.79
N ARG A 165 -11.83 -3.48 2.00
CA ARG A 165 -10.39 -3.72 2.18
C ARG A 165 -9.97 -5.09 1.69
N THR A 166 -10.77 -6.11 1.99
CA THR A 166 -10.45 -7.50 1.66
C THR A 166 -10.57 -7.75 0.16
N SER A 167 -11.65 -7.27 -0.48
CA SER A 167 -11.88 -7.41 -1.91
C SER A 167 -10.86 -6.64 -2.74
N THR A 168 -10.57 -5.39 -2.36
CA THR A 168 -9.54 -4.58 -3.03
C THR A 168 -8.16 -5.22 -2.88
N HIS A 169 -7.82 -5.72 -1.69
CA HIS A 169 -6.53 -6.37 -1.46
C HIS A 169 -6.40 -7.69 -2.23
N GLY A 170 -7.41 -8.56 -2.18
CA GLY A 170 -7.43 -9.82 -2.91
C GLY A 170 -7.34 -9.60 -4.41
N ALA A 171 -8.13 -8.68 -4.96
CA ALA A 171 -8.07 -8.33 -6.37
C ALA A 171 -6.69 -7.80 -6.79
N TYR A 172 -6.09 -6.94 -5.97
CA TYR A 172 -4.76 -6.40 -6.22
C TYR A 172 -3.67 -7.48 -6.22
N GLU A 173 -3.72 -8.43 -5.28
CA GLU A 173 -2.74 -9.53 -5.25
C GLU A 173 -2.94 -10.54 -6.39
N GLU A 174 -4.19 -10.82 -6.79
CA GLU A 174 -4.49 -11.67 -7.95
C GLU A 174 -4.00 -11.02 -9.26
N GLY A 175 -4.24 -9.72 -9.44
CA GLY A 175 -3.72 -8.97 -10.58
C GLY A 175 -2.18 -8.98 -10.62
N ARG A 176 -1.52 -8.85 -9.47
CA ARG A 176 -0.05 -8.96 -9.40
C ARG A 176 0.45 -10.36 -9.74
N ALA A 177 -0.22 -11.39 -9.24
CA ALA A 177 0.12 -12.77 -9.53
C ALA A 177 -0.06 -13.08 -11.03
N ALA A 178 -1.12 -12.56 -11.66
CA ALA A 178 -1.32 -12.68 -13.11
C ALA A 178 -0.18 -12.02 -13.90
N ALA A 179 0.20 -10.79 -13.53
CA ALA A 179 1.31 -10.09 -14.18
C ALA A 179 2.64 -10.86 -14.05
N TYR A 180 2.96 -11.38 -12.86
CA TYR A 180 4.19 -12.17 -12.67
C TYR A 180 4.21 -13.44 -13.51
N GLN A 181 3.08 -14.16 -13.59
CA GLN A 181 2.98 -15.35 -14.42
C GLN A 181 3.07 -15.03 -15.92
N GLU A 182 2.48 -13.93 -16.39
CA GLU A 182 2.60 -13.46 -17.78
C GLU A 182 4.03 -13.06 -18.15
N GLU A 183 4.80 -12.57 -17.17
CA GLU A 183 6.22 -12.26 -17.30
C GLU A 183 7.13 -13.50 -17.19
N GLY A 184 6.55 -14.69 -17.07
CA GLY A 184 7.29 -15.95 -16.98
C GLY A 184 7.91 -16.22 -15.62
N GLN A 185 7.52 -15.48 -14.57
CA GLN A 185 7.93 -15.79 -13.20
C GLN A 185 7.22 -17.06 -12.74
N SER A 186 8.01 -18.06 -12.33
CA SER A 186 7.51 -19.35 -11.88
C SER A 186 7.33 -19.42 -10.37
N MET A 187 7.99 -18.55 -9.61
CA MET A 187 7.99 -18.59 -8.14
C MET A 187 7.75 -17.21 -7.53
N TRP A 188 7.13 -17.23 -6.37
CA TRP A 188 6.86 -16.03 -5.57
C TRP A 188 7.10 -16.32 -4.09
N ARG A 189 7.35 -15.27 -3.31
CA ARG A 189 7.57 -15.33 -1.88
C ARG A 189 6.46 -14.60 -1.13
N PHE A 190 5.97 -15.22 -0.07
CA PHE A 190 4.97 -14.67 0.83
C PHE A 190 5.65 -13.69 1.79
N VAL A 191 5.24 -12.43 1.79
CA VAL A 191 5.85 -11.39 2.64
C VAL A 191 4.80 -10.52 3.29
N GLY A 192 5.12 -9.89 4.42
CA GLY A 192 4.22 -8.96 5.08
C GLY A 192 4.63 -8.65 6.51
N PRO A 193 3.83 -7.89 7.25
CA PRO A 193 4.11 -7.56 8.63
C PRO A 193 3.97 -8.79 9.53
N VAL A 194 4.95 -9.02 10.39
CA VAL A 194 4.92 -10.01 11.47
C VAL A 194 4.72 -9.25 12.78
N ASP A 195 3.48 -9.05 13.18
CA ASP A 195 3.09 -8.31 14.39
C ASP A 195 1.82 -8.91 15.03
N GLU A 196 1.41 -8.43 16.22
CA GLU A 196 0.24 -8.98 16.93
C GLU A 196 -1.12 -8.81 16.21
N ARG A 197 -1.17 -8.00 15.14
CA ARG A 197 -2.36 -7.82 14.30
C ARG A 197 -2.37 -8.76 13.10
N SER A 198 -1.25 -9.44 12.83
CA SER A 198 -1.16 -10.47 11.80
C SER A 198 -1.63 -11.82 12.34
N ARG A 199 -2.20 -12.66 11.48
CA ARG A 199 -2.50 -14.05 11.85
C ARG A 199 -1.17 -14.79 12.08
N PRO A 200 -1.04 -15.58 13.17
CA PRO A 200 0.16 -16.37 13.41
C PRO A 200 0.50 -17.30 12.24
N ASP A 201 -0.51 -17.94 11.65
CA ASP A 201 -0.34 -18.84 10.51
C ASP A 201 0.25 -18.12 9.29
N HIS A 202 -0.24 -16.92 8.95
CA HIS A 202 0.33 -16.14 7.84
C HIS A 202 1.75 -15.67 8.17
N SER A 203 1.97 -15.28 9.43
CA SER A 203 3.28 -14.85 9.91
C SER A 203 4.32 -15.98 9.82
N ALA A 204 3.89 -17.23 9.98
CA ALA A 204 4.74 -18.40 9.82
C ALA A 204 5.22 -18.59 8.38
N LEU A 205 4.38 -18.20 7.40
CA LEU A 205 4.69 -18.27 5.97
C LEU A 205 5.57 -17.12 5.47
N VAL A 206 5.78 -16.05 6.25
CA VAL A 206 6.61 -14.92 5.80
C VAL A 206 8.03 -15.40 5.45
N GLY A 207 8.47 -15.16 4.22
CA GLY A 207 9.75 -15.65 3.68
C GLY A 207 9.63 -16.96 2.89
N GLU A 208 8.57 -17.76 3.12
CA GLU A 208 8.33 -18.97 2.33
C GLU A 208 8.02 -18.63 0.88
N HIS A 209 8.46 -19.50 -0.03
CA HIS A 209 8.29 -19.33 -1.45
C HIS A 209 7.51 -20.49 -2.07
N PHE A 210 6.72 -20.18 -3.09
CA PHE A 210 5.76 -21.07 -3.72
C PHE A 210 5.92 -21.01 -5.24
N THR A 211 5.70 -22.15 -5.90
CA THR A 211 5.70 -22.25 -7.36
C THR A 211 4.28 -22.09 -7.89
N TYR A 212 4.05 -21.14 -8.79
CA TYR A 212 2.76 -20.93 -9.43
C TYR A 212 2.25 -22.21 -10.11
N GLY A 213 0.93 -22.40 -10.14
CA GLY A 213 0.29 -23.59 -10.71
C GLY A 213 0.37 -24.86 -9.85
N THR A 214 0.89 -24.75 -8.62
CA THR A 214 0.85 -25.86 -7.65
C THR A 214 -0.30 -25.68 -6.66
N PRO A 215 -0.93 -26.78 -6.17
CA PRO A 215 -1.98 -26.68 -5.16
C PRO A 215 -1.57 -25.92 -3.90
N GLU A 216 -0.29 -26.02 -3.52
CA GLU A 216 0.25 -25.32 -2.36
C GLU A 216 0.34 -23.80 -2.61
N SER A 217 0.79 -23.38 -3.79
CA SER A 217 0.74 -21.97 -4.19
C SER A 217 -0.69 -21.42 -4.21
N ASP A 218 -1.65 -22.18 -4.74
CA ASP A 218 -3.04 -21.74 -4.79
C ASP A 218 -3.64 -21.56 -3.39
N MET A 219 -3.24 -22.41 -2.43
CA MET A 219 -3.60 -22.25 -1.02
C MET A 219 -2.92 -21.01 -0.41
N ALA A 220 -1.63 -20.79 -0.69
CA ALA A 220 -0.91 -19.63 -0.17
C ALA A 220 -1.49 -18.31 -0.71
N LEU A 221 -1.93 -18.26 -1.98
CA LEU A 221 -2.63 -17.13 -2.56
C LEU A 221 -4.00 -16.91 -1.90
N GLN A 222 -4.77 -17.98 -1.66
CA GLN A 222 -6.05 -17.90 -0.94
C GLN A 222 -5.90 -17.26 0.45
N LEU A 223 -4.79 -17.48 1.15
CA LEU A 223 -4.51 -16.80 2.44
C LEU A 223 -4.38 -15.28 2.29
N LEU A 224 -3.94 -14.77 1.14
CA LEU A 224 -3.89 -13.32 0.89
C LEU A 224 -5.29 -12.71 0.76
N HIS A 225 -6.30 -13.51 0.44
CA HIS A 225 -7.68 -13.08 0.24
C HIS A 225 -8.49 -13.10 1.54
N GLU A 226 -7.93 -13.64 2.63
CA GLU A 226 -8.63 -13.70 3.91
C GLU A 226 -8.84 -12.31 4.54
N PRO A 227 -9.93 -12.11 5.30
CA PRO A 227 -10.31 -10.81 5.87
C PRO A 227 -9.17 -10.06 6.57
N ASN A 228 -8.99 -8.77 6.29
CA ASN A 228 -7.97 -7.92 6.92
C ASN A 228 -6.51 -8.43 6.77
N CYS A 229 -6.22 -9.27 5.78
CA CYS A 229 -4.84 -9.63 5.47
C CYS A 229 -4.03 -8.38 5.04
N ARG A 230 -2.75 -8.35 5.42
CA ARG A 230 -1.79 -7.29 5.04
C ARG A 230 -0.52 -7.87 4.40
N HIS A 231 -0.54 -9.17 4.12
CA HIS A 231 0.56 -9.86 3.47
C HIS A 231 0.42 -9.73 1.95
N ARG A 232 1.45 -10.11 1.22
CA ARG A 232 1.46 -9.98 -0.24
C ARG A 232 2.41 -10.99 -0.85
N ALA A 233 2.18 -11.32 -2.12
CA ALA A 233 3.13 -12.04 -2.94
C ALA A 233 4.21 -11.06 -3.44
N ILE A 234 5.46 -11.47 -3.54
CA ILE A 234 6.51 -10.79 -4.33
C ILE A 234 7.22 -11.81 -5.20
N VAL A 235 7.81 -11.40 -6.31
CA VAL A 235 8.65 -12.28 -7.13
C VAL A 235 9.78 -12.85 -6.27
N TYR A 236 10.10 -14.13 -6.48
CA TYR A 236 11.24 -14.79 -5.88
C TYR A 236 12.14 -15.33 -7.00
N PHE A 237 13.37 -14.85 -7.06
CA PHE A 237 14.26 -15.10 -8.19
C PHE A 237 15.10 -16.38 -8.02
N GLY A 238 15.22 -16.88 -6.79
CA GLY A 238 16.19 -17.93 -6.45
C GLY A 238 17.63 -17.44 -6.51
N ASP A 239 17.84 -16.14 -6.41
CA ASP A 239 19.14 -15.47 -6.54
C ASP A 239 19.43 -14.69 -5.25
N PRO A 240 20.48 -15.05 -4.49
CA PRO A 240 20.87 -14.37 -3.26
C PRO A 240 21.15 -12.86 -3.40
N ASP A 241 21.47 -12.39 -4.61
CA ASP A 241 21.74 -10.96 -4.86
C ASP A 241 20.45 -10.15 -5.08
N LEU A 242 19.35 -10.81 -5.46
CA LEU A 242 18.05 -10.21 -5.72
C LEU A 242 17.05 -10.44 -4.59
N ASP A 243 17.17 -11.59 -3.91
CA ASP A 243 16.26 -12.02 -2.87
C ASP A 243 16.76 -11.64 -1.48
N THR A 244 15.83 -11.24 -0.61
CA THR A 244 16.17 -11.08 0.81
C THR A 244 16.51 -12.46 1.40
N PRO A 245 17.62 -12.61 2.16
CA PRO A 245 17.98 -13.88 2.77
C PRO A 245 16.90 -14.42 3.72
N GLN A 246 16.74 -15.74 3.78
CA GLN A 246 15.73 -16.38 4.61
C GLN A 246 15.88 -16.02 6.10
N GLU A 247 17.13 -15.88 6.56
CA GLU A 247 17.46 -15.57 7.95
C GLU A 247 16.86 -14.25 8.41
N GLU A 248 16.69 -13.27 7.52
CA GLU A 248 16.08 -11.99 7.87
C GLU A 248 14.58 -12.11 8.14
N TYR A 249 13.89 -13.04 7.47
CA TYR A 249 12.49 -13.34 7.76
C TYR A 249 12.35 -14.15 9.06
N GLU A 250 13.27 -15.09 9.32
CA GLU A 250 13.30 -15.85 10.57
C GLU A 250 13.54 -14.94 11.79
N LYS A 251 14.48 -13.99 11.68
CA LYS A 251 14.72 -12.96 12.71
C LYS A 251 13.47 -12.12 12.97
N GLN A 252 12.71 -11.78 11.94
CA GLN A 252 11.45 -11.03 12.09
C GLN A 252 10.41 -11.85 12.86
N LYS A 253 10.23 -13.13 12.52
CA LYS A 253 9.34 -14.06 13.24
C LYS A 253 9.72 -14.22 14.70
N GLU A 254 11.02 -14.44 14.96
CA GLU A 254 11.55 -14.59 16.31
C GLU A 254 11.35 -13.31 17.14
N LYS A 255 11.65 -12.14 16.56
CA LYS A 255 11.48 -10.85 17.23
C LYS A 255 10.02 -10.54 17.57
N ALA A 256 9.08 -10.95 16.72
CA ALA A 256 7.65 -10.86 17.01
C ALA A 256 7.19 -11.89 18.05
N GLY A 257 8.05 -12.84 18.44
CA GLY A 257 7.74 -13.88 19.40
C GLY A 257 6.86 -14.98 18.81
N LEU A 258 6.88 -15.19 17.49
CA LEU A 258 6.14 -16.28 16.85
C LEU A 258 6.72 -17.63 17.30
N TYR A 259 5.84 -18.56 17.67
CA TYR A 259 6.22 -19.92 18.05
C TYR A 259 5.13 -20.92 17.66
N TRP A 260 5.50 -22.20 17.58
CA TRP A 260 4.56 -23.30 17.41
C TRP A 260 4.12 -23.82 18.78
N ASP A 261 2.82 -23.76 19.08
CA ASP A 261 2.21 -24.32 20.28
C ASP A 261 1.95 -25.82 20.05
N GLU A 262 2.82 -26.68 20.59
CA GLU A 262 2.74 -28.14 20.43
C GLU A 262 1.45 -28.73 21.01
N GLU A 263 0.95 -28.18 22.11
CA GLU A 263 -0.26 -28.68 22.78
C GLU A 263 -1.50 -28.36 21.95
N LYS A 264 -1.54 -27.17 21.34
CA LYS A 264 -2.67 -26.74 20.51
C LYS A 264 -2.52 -27.05 19.03
N GLY A 265 -1.35 -27.53 18.59
CA GLY A 265 -1.03 -27.83 17.21
C GLY A 265 -1.20 -26.63 16.26
N LYS A 266 -0.78 -25.42 16.68
CA LYS A 266 -0.94 -24.19 15.88
C LYS A 266 0.13 -23.15 16.14
N TRP A 267 0.32 -22.21 15.22
CA TRP A 267 1.17 -21.05 15.44
C TRP A 267 0.52 -20.05 16.41
N ALA A 268 1.35 -19.41 17.24
CA ALA A 268 0.94 -18.39 18.19
C ALA A 268 2.05 -17.35 18.40
N PHE A 269 1.68 -16.16 18.86
CA PHE A 269 2.64 -15.19 19.38
C PHE A 269 2.77 -15.37 20.89
N LYS A 270 4.00 -15.30 21.41
CA LYS A 270 4.22 -15.20 22.86
C LYS A 270 3.51 -13.96 23.33
N GLU A 271 2.68 -14.08 24.38
CA GLU A 271 2.09 -12.92 25.00
C GLU A 271 3.23 -11.97 25.40
N SER A 272 3.30 -10.80 24.77
CA SER A 272 4.10 -9.72 25.31
C SER A 272 3.61 -9.53 26.74
N GLY A 273 4.44 -9.81 27.75
CA GLY A 273 4.07 -9.54 29.14
C GLY A 273 3.62 -8.08 29.23
N LYS A 274 2.31 -7.83 29.28
CA LYS A 274 1.77 -6.49 29.47
C LYS A 274 1.61 -6.27 30.97
N PRO A 275 2.25 -5.28 31.58
CA PRO A 275 1.55 -4.55 32.62
C PRO A 275 0.41 -3.82 31.92
N THR A 276 -0.81 -4.09 32.40
CA THR A 276 -2.05 -3.37 32.07
C THR A 276 -1.82 -1.86 32.11
N LYS A 277 -1.73 -1.21 30.95
CA LYS A 277 -1.87 0.25 30.88
C LYS A 277 -3.35 0.61 30.90
N LYS A 278 -3.85 0.83 32.11
CA LYS A 278 -4.95 1.74 32.37
C LYS A 278 -4.67 3.07 31.66
N THR A 279 -5.70 3.58 31.00
CA THR A 279 -5.85 4.93 30.47
C THR A 279 -5.21 5.94 31.43
N LYS A 280 -4.14 6.61 31.00
CA LYS A 280 -3.67 7.86 31.62
C LYS A 280 -3.21 8.81 30.54
N GLN A 281 -4.04 9.82 30.31
CA GLN A 281 -3.66 11.12 29.76
C GLN A 281 -2.34 11.56 30.39
N LYS A 282 -1.35 11.95 29.58
CA LYS A 282 -0.15 12.62 30.08
C LYS A 282 -0.12 14.06 29.56
N LYS A 283 -0.40 14.96 30.50
CA LYS A 283 -0.01 16.37 30.48
C LYS A 283 1.51 16.50 30.36
N ALA A 284 1.92 17.56 29.67
CA ALA A 284 3.29 18.02 29.52
C ALA A 284 3.98 18.29 30.87
N PRO A 285 5.33 18.24 30.92
CA PRO A 285 6.08 18.97 31.92
C PRO A 285 6.98 20.05 31.30
N ALA A 286 7.02 21.18 31.99
CA ALA A 286 7.86 22.33 31.72
C ALA A 286 9.20 22.25 32.49
N LYS A 287 10.23 22.80 31.84
CA LYS A 287 11.50 23.42 32.26
C LYS A 287 11.87 23.49 33.76
N LYS A 288 13.15 23.23 34.08
CA LYS A 288 14.18 24.18 34.59
C LYS A 288 15.46 23.41 35.01
N GLU A 289 16.63 23.70 34.42
CA GLU A 289 17.67 24.72 34.76
C GLU A 289 18.82 24.13 35.59
N THR A 290 20.04 24.14 35.03
CA THR A 290 21.33 24.65 35.59
C THR A 290 22.45 24.28 34.60
N GLU A 291 22.86 25.21 33.73
CA GLU A 291 24.04 26.11 33.81
C GLU A 291 25.41 25.40 33.66
N LYS A 292 26.08 25.50 32.51
CA LYS A 292 27.04 26.56 32.05
C LYS A 292 28.41 26.43 32.74
N LYS A 293 29.51 26.12 32.03
CA LYS A 293 30.49 27.03 31.38
C LYS A 293 31.79 26.20 31.16
N LYS A 294 32.75 26.44 30.25
CA LYS A 294 33.02 27.42 29.19
C LYS A 294 34.29 26.97 28.46
N GLU A 295 34.40 27.39 27.20
CA GLU A 295 35.64 27.79 26.50
C GLU A 295 36.68 26.70 26.17
N THR A 296 37.32 26.69 24.99
CA THR A 296 37.83 27.86 24.25
C THR A 296 37.82 27.67 22.73
N GLU A 297 37.65 28.81 22.09
CA GLU A 297 37.88 29.19 20.70
C GLU A 297 39.08 28.53 20.00
N LYS A 298 38.86 28.10 18.75
CA LYS A 298 39.80 28.36 17.65
C LYS A 298 39.05 29.08 16.54
N LYS A 299 39.22 30.40 16.50
CA LYS A 299 38.88 31.26 15.36
C LYS A 299 39.86 30.96 14.24
N GLU A 300 39.42 30.18 13.27
CA GLU A 300 39.92 30.30 11.90
C GLU A 300 38.87 31.07 11.10
N LYS A 301 39.32 32.12 10.41
CA LYS A 301 38.51 32.94 9.51
C LYS A 301 37.95 32.04 8.39
N LYS A 302 36.75 31.49 8.58
CA LYS A 302 35.99 30.88 7.48
C LYS A 302 35.40 32.02 6.65
N GLN A 303 35.79 32.08 5.39
CA GLN A 303 34.99 32.76 4.35
C GLN A 303 33.53 32.31 4.52
N GLU A 304 32.60 33.25 4.53
CA GLU A 304 31.17 32.95 4.48
C GLU A 304 30.90 32.17 3.18
N LYS A 305 30.82 30.84 3.32
CA LYS A 305 30.43 29.98 2.21
C LYS A 305 28.97 30.28 1.90
N ASN A 306 28.66 30.59 0.64
CA ASN A 306 27.28 30.73 0.20
C ASN A 306 26.52 29.39 0.36
N ALA A 307 25.19 29.45 0.45
CA ALA A 307 24.33 28.27 0.65
C ALA A 307 24.65 27.14 -0.34
N GLU A 308 24.89 27.50 -1.61
CA GLU A 308 25.30 26.59 -2.67
C GLU A 308 26.55 25.78 -2.29
N SER A 309 27.62 26.43 -1.84
CA SER A 309 28.85 25.74 -1.45
C SER A 309 28.63 24.79 -0.27
N ILE A 310 27.72 25.12 0.65
CA ILE A 310 27.41 24.25 1.79
C ILE A 310 26.68 22.98 1.30
N ILE A 311 25.70 23.14 0.42
CA ILE A 311 24.96 22.02 -0.18
C ILE A 311 25.92 21.10 -0.95
N ARG A 312 26.81 21.68 -1.78
CA ARG A 312 27.83 20.95 -2.54
C ARG A 312 28.80 20.16 -1.64
N ASP A 313 29.22 20.74 -0.52
CA ASP A 313 30.07 20.04 0.47
C ASP A 313 29.38 18.79 1.05
N HIS A 314 28.06 18.82 1.19
CA HIS A 314 27.27 17.69 1.67
C HIS A 314 26.99 16.66 0.58
N GLU A 315 26.71 17.10 -0.65
CA GLU A 315 26.56 16.23 -1.83
C GLU A 315 27.82 15.41 -2.07
N ALA A 316 29.01 16.02 -1.97
CA ALA A 316 30.28 15.35 -2.10
C ALA A 316 30.47 14.19 -1.10
N LYS A 317 29.85 14.27 0.09
CA LYS A 317 29.90 13.21 1.12
C LYS A 317 28.94 12.05 0.85
N ILE A 318 27.93 12.25 0.00
CA ILE A 318 26.87 11.26 -0.22
C ILE A 318 26.85 10.68 -1.63
N LYS A 319 27.43 11.35 -2.63
CA LYS A 319 27.38 10.94 -4.04
C LYS A 319 27.84 9.51 -4.33
N ALA A 320 28.81 9.00 -3.56
CA ALA A 320 29.37 7.65 -3.73
C ALA A 320 28.78 6.60 -2.77
N ARG A 321 27.73 6.93 -2.01
CA ARG A 321 27.13 5.97 -1.07
C ARG A 321 26.34 4.90 -1.83
N LYS A 322 26.44 3.66 -1.33
CA LYS A 322 25.66 2.51 -1.83
C LYS A 322 24.20 2.49 -1.34
N THR A 323 23.87 3.36 -0.39
CA THR A 323 22.51 3.60 0.10
C THR A 323 22.17 5.07 -0.06
N GLU A 324 20.89 5.37 -0.19
CA GLU A 324 20.40 6.74 -0.25
C GLU A 324 20.60 7.45 1.09
N LYS A 325 20.87 8.75 0.99
CA LYS A 325 20.95 9.68 2.09
C LYS A 325 20.46 11.02 1.59
N ALA A 326 19.62 11.66 2.39
CA ALA A 326 19.05 12.96 2.09
C ALA A 326 19.46 14.01 3.13
N TYR A 327 19.60 15.24 2.68
CA TYR A 327 19.68 16.43 3.52
C TYR A 327 18.64 17.44 3.07
N LEU A 328 17.99 18.06 4.04
CA LEU A 328 17.09 19.19 3.83
C LEU A 328 17.78 20.45 4.34
N PHE A 329 17.83 21.49 3.51
CA PHE A 329 18.42 22.78 3.83
C PHE A 329 17.39 23.90 3.78
N ASP A 330 17.58 24.93 4.60
CA ASP A 330 16.96 26.22 4.36
C ASP A 330 17.66 26.95 3.19
N THR A 331 17.13 28.12 2.81
CA THR A 331 17.69 28.93 1.71
C THR A 331 19.05 29.56 2.01
N ASN A 332 19.50 29.53 3.28
CA ASN A 332 20.81 30.00 3.70
C ASN A 332 21.85 28.85 3.76
N GLY A 333 21.44 27.61 3.52
CA GLY A 333 22.29 26.42 3.59
C GLY A 333 22.40 25.81 4.99
N ASN A 334 21.54 26.18 5.94
CA ASN A 334 21.47 25.50 7.24
C ASN A 334 20.72 24.18 7.11
N ILE A 335 21.25 23.12 7.73
CA ILE A 335 20.62 21.80 7.72
C ILE A 335 19.39 21.83 8.63
N LEU A 336 18.22 21.56 8.05
CA LEU A 336 16.96 21.36 8.76
C LEU A 336 16.76 19.89 9.15
N LEU A 337 17.24 18.97 8.31
CA LEU A 337 17.08 17.52 8.49
C LEU A 337 18.19 16.75 7.79
N GLU A 338 18.61 15.63 8.37
CA GLU A 338 19.49 14.62 7.76
C GLU A 338 18.84 13.24 7.91
N LYS A 339 18.78 12.46 6.81
CA LYS A 339 18.12 11.15 6.82
C LYS A 339 18.89 10.11 6.02
N GLY A 340 19.11 8.95 6.63
CA GLY A 340 19.59 7.76 5.92
C GLY A 340 18.43 6.94 5.36
N GLY A 341 18.61 6.40 4.17
CA GLY A 341 17.64 5.55 3.48
C GLY A 341 18.13 4.13 3.23
N THR A 342 17.35 3.42 2.42
CA THR A 342 17.68 2.10 1.87
C THR A 342 18.53 2.24 0.61
N LYS A 343 18.68 1.18 -0.19
CA LYS A 343 19.39 1.25 -1.48
C LYS A 343 18.73 2.22 -2.48
N ASN A 344 17.39 2.31 -2.45
CA ASN A 344 16.59 2.99 -3.48
C ASN A 344 15.47 3.87 -2.90
N SER A 345 15.55 4.26 -1.62
CA SER A 345 14.55 5.16 -1.04
C SER A 345 15.00 5.81 0.27
N VAL A 346 14.54 7.04 0.51
CA VAL A 346 14.53 7.71 1.81
C VAL A 346 13.08 7.97 2.25
N GLY A 347 12.72 7.55 3.47
CA GLY A 347 11.39 7.79 4.04
C GLY A 347 11.38 8.94 5.04
N PHE A 348 10.29 9.72 5.05
CA PHE A 348 10.09 10.87 5.94
C PHE A 348 8.78 10.71 6.73
N THR A 349 8.75 11.17 7.99
CA THR A 349 7.50 11.25 8.77
C THR A 349 6.71 12.51 8.45
N ASP A 350 5.44 12.56 8.86
CA ASP A 350 4.59 13.74 8.65
C ASP A 350 5.14 15.00 9.33
N GLU A 351 5.83 14.87 10.47
CA GLU A 351 6.52 15.98 11.13
C GLU A 351 7.74 16.47 10.36
N GLU A 352 8.50 15.55 9.77
CA GLU A 352 9.67 15.88 8.95
C GLU A 352 9.23 16.57 7.64
N VAL A 353 8.15 16.09 7.02
CA VAL A 353 7.57 16.66 5.79
C VAL A 353 7.11 18.11 5.99
N LYS A 354 6.68 18.51 7.19
CA LYS A 354 6.32 19.92 7.48
C LYS A 354 7.49 20.89 7.29
N LEU A 355 8.73 20.41 7.33
CA LEU A 355 9.94 21.23 7.11
C LEU A 355 10.22 21.48 5.62
N PHE A 356 9.54 20.78 4.70
CA PHE A 356 9.89 20.82 3.28
C PHE A 356 9.49 22.13 2.61
N LYS A 357 8.46 22.81 3.11
CA LYS A 357 7.94 24.03 2.46
C LYS A 357 9.02 25.11 2.37
N GLY A 358 9.42 25.44 1.15
CA GLY A 358 10.45 26.45 0.85
C GLY A 358 11.89 26.00 1.08
N ALA A 359 12.10 24.73 1.41
CA ALA A 359 13.42 24.15 1.65
C ALA A 359 14.05 23.58 0.35
N ILE A 360 15.35 23.30 0.42
CA ILE A 360 16.12 22.64 -0.64
C ILE A 360 16.43 21.21 -0.19
N LEU A 361 15.95 20.22 -0.95
CA LEU A 361 16.21 18.81 -0.67
C LEU A 361 17.30 18.30 -1.61
N THR A 362 18.36 17.70 -1.06
CA THR A 362 19.35 16.96 -1.84
C THR A 362 19.45 15.53 -1.35
N HIS A 363 19.59 14.58 -2.27
CA HIS A 363 19.78 13.16 -1.97
C HIS A 363 20.67 12.50 -3.00
N ASN A 364 21.30 11.36 -2.67
CA ASN A 364 22.08 10.61 -3.64
C ASN A 364 21.29 9.48 -4.29
N HIS A 365 21.55 9.25 -5.57
CA HIS A 365 21.15 8.03 -6.28
C HIS A 365 22.38 7.14 -6.46
N PRO A 366 22.47 5.96 -5.81
CA PRO A 366 23.61 5.06 -5.99
C PRO A 366 23.85 4.64 -7.44
N GLY A 367 22.79 4.58 -8.26
CA GLY A 367 22.86 4.32 -9.71
C GLY A 367 23.20 5.54 -10.57
N ALA A 368 23.46 6.70 -9.97
CA ALA A 368 23.80 7.97 -10.63
C ALA A 368 22.79 8.50 -11.69
N SER A 369 21.56 7.98 -11.68
CA SER A 369 20.46 8.45 -12.53
C SER A 369 19.84 9.76 -12.02
N SER A 370 19.07 10.44 -12.87
CA SER A 370 18.27 11.61 -12.48
C SER A 370 17.05 11.23 -11.63
N PHE A 371 16.26 12.22 -11.23
CA PHE A 371 15.04 12.09 -10.42
C PHE A 371 14.10 10.97 -10.88
N SER A 372 13.51 10.27 -9.93
CA SER A 372 12.33 9.45 -10.15
C SER A 372 11.06 10.33 -10.25
N PRO A 373 9.95 9.79 -10.78
CA PRO A 373 8.65 10.45 -10.76
C PRO A 373 8.19 10.80 -9.33
N GLN A 374 8.51 9.93 -8.36
CA GLN A 374 8.16 10.10 -6.95
C GLN A 374 8.89 11.27 -6.33
N ASP A 375 10.15 11.51 -6.69
CA ASP A 375 10.93 12.65 -6.18
C ASP A 375 10.28 13.97 -6.59
N ILE A 376 9.91 14.09 -7.86
CA ILE A 376 9.27 15.31 -8.38
C ILE A 376 7.87 15.48 -7.82
N ARG A 377 7.07 14.39 -7.74
CA ARG A 377 5.73 14.42 -7.13
C ARG A 377 5.79 14.83 -5.67
N THR A 378 6.72 14.27 -4.89
CA THR A 378 6.91 14.60 -3.47
C THR A 378 7.34 16.06 -3.30
N SER A 379 8.18 16.55 -4.20
CA SER A 379 8.63 17.95 -4.19
C SER A 379 7.50 18.93 -4.46
N CYS A 380 6.65 18.61 -5.45
CA CYS A 380 5.46 19.40 -5.76
C CYS A 380 4.46 19.38 -4.60
N ALA A 381 4.14 18.19 -4.07
CA ALA A 381 3.16 18.01 -2.99
C ALA A 381 3.54 18.76 -1.71
N ASN A 382 4.84 18.94 -1.45
CA ASN A 382 5.35 19.49 -0.20
C ASN A 382 6.00 20.87 -0.34
N PHE A 383 5.77 21.54 -1.47
CA PHE A 383 6.22 22.90 -1.72
C PHE A 383 7.74 23.11 -1.57
N LEU A 384 8.54 22.15 -2.03
CA LEU A 384 10.00 22.33 -2.05
C LEU A 384 10.38 23.50 -2.96
N LYS A 385 11.41 24.24 -2.57
CA LYS A 385 11.98 25.30 -3.40
C LYS A 385 12.85 24.74 -4.52
N GLU A 386 13.62 23.70 -4.20
CA GLU A 386 14.53 23.05 -5.12
C GLU A 386 14.74 21.59 -4.67
N ILE A 387 14.80 20.67 -5.63
CA ILE A 387 15.24 19.29 -5.39
C ILE A 387 16.50 18.98 -6.20
N ARG A 388 17.40 18.22 -5.58
CA ARG A 388 18.65 17.77 -6.17
C ARG A 388 18.87 16.28 -5.99
N ALA A 389 19.36 15.63 -7.03
CA ALA A 389 19.78 14.22 -7.03
C ALA A 389 21.26 14.15 -7.43
N THR A 390 22.13 13.82 -6.48
CA THR A 390 23.57 13.74 -6.69
C THR A 390 24.01 12.30 -6.96
N GLY A 391 24.80 12.11 -8.00
CA GLY A 391 25.39 10.83 -8.38
C GLY A 391 26.88 10.95 -8.61
N THR A 392 27.53 9.84 -8.95
CA THR A 392 28.98 9.81 -9.20
C THR A 392 29.40 10.74 -10.35
N PHE A 393 28.55 10.91 -11.36
CA PHE A 393 28.87 11.67 -12.57
C PHE A 393 28.22 13.05 -12.63
N ARG A 394 27.00 13.21 -12.10
CA ARG A 394 26.21 14.44 -12.21
C ARG A 394 25.41 14.70 -10.95
N THR A 395 25.14 15.98 -10.70
CA THR A 395 24.08 16.40 -9.78
C THR A 395 22.97 17.06 -10.58
N TYR A 396 21.80 16.45 -10.61
CA TYR A 396 20.60 16.96 -11.28
C TYR A 396 19.85 17.90 -10.36
N ILE A 397 19.26 18.96 -10.93
CA ILE A 397 18.58 20.02 -10.19
C ILE A 397 17.25 20.32 -10.86
N MET A 398 16.17 20.41 -10.07
CA MET A 398 14.86 20.86 -10.53
C MET A 398 14.25 21.91 -9.59
N LYS A 399 13.75 23.01 -10.17
CA LYS A 399 13.11 24.13 -9.46
C LYS A 399 12.21 24.95 -10.40
N MET A 400 11.51 25.94 -9.86
CA MET A 400 10.78 26.93 -10.67
C MET A 400 11.75 28.01 -11.18
N LYS A 401 11.59 28.46 -12.43
CA LYS A 401 12.44 29.50 -13.05
C LYS A 401 12.35 30.85 -12.36
N ASP A 402 11.18 31.18 -11.81
CA ASP A 402 10.94 32.44 -11.10
C ASP A 402 11.43 32.42 -9.65
N GLY A 403 11.99 31.29 -9.18
CA GLY A 403 12.48 31.11 -7.82
C GLY A 403 11.39 30.87 -6.77
N SER A 404 10.13 30.70 -7.20
CA SER A 404 9.03 30.26 -6.35
C SER A 404 9.18 28.78 -5.97
N ASN A 405 8.31 28.30 -5.09
CA ASN A 405 8.29 26.89 -4.71
C ASN A 405 7.56 26.08 -5.79
N LEU A 406 7.94 24.81 -5.92
CA LEU A 406 7.09 23.82 -6.55
C LEU A 406 5.74 23.78 -5.82
N TYR A 407 4.66 23.36 -6.48
CA TYR A 407 3.32 23.38 -5.89
C TYR A 407 2.52 22.13 -6.27
N PRO A 408 1.56 21.67 -5.46
CA PRO A 408 0.92 20.36 -5.63
C PRO A 408 0.29 20.15 -7.02
N ASP A 409 -0.42 21.16 -7.52
CA ASP A 409 -1.13 21.09 -8.80
C ASP A 409 -0.19 21.07 -10.01
N LEU A 410 1.07 21.52 -9.86
CA LEU A 410 2.09 21.45 -10.92
C LEU A 410 2.29 20.01 -11.40
N TRP A 411 2.27 19.04 -10.48
CA TRP A 411 2.40 17.64 -10.81
C TRP A 411 1.22 17.16 -11.67
N LYS A 412 0.00 17.35 -11.17
CA LYS A 412 -1.21 16.80 -11.78
C LYS A 412 -1.54 17.48 -13.11
N ASP A 413 -1.39 18.80 -13.17
CA ASP A 413 -1.97 19.60 -14.25
C ASP A 413 -0.98 19.86 -15.38
N LYS A 414 0.33 19.81 -15.12
CA LYS A 414 1.37 20.13 -16.11
C LYS A 414 2.40 19.03 -16.29
N ILE A 415 2.96 18.50 -15.20
CA ILE A 415 4.08 17.56 -15.27
C ILE A 415 3.64 16.16 -15.69
N ARG A 416 2.58 15.60 -15.10
CA ARG A 416 2.22 14.18 -15.24
C ARG A 416 2.06 13.77 -16.70
N ASP A 417 1.31 14.54 -17.48
CA ASP A 417 1.00 14.17 -18.86
C ASP A 417 2.23 14.31 -19.76
N MET A 418 3.02 15.38 -19.60
CA MET A 418 4.30 15.54 -20.32
C MET A 418 5.31 14.45 -19.93
N TYR A 419 5.36 14.10 -18.66
CA TYR A 419 6.17 13.01 -18.14
C TYR A 419 5.77 11.68 -18.81
N VAL A 420 4.48 11.34 -18.87
CA VAL A 420 4.00 10.11 -19.50
C VAL A 420 4.42 10.05 -20.97
N ILE A 421 4.23 11.15 -21.71
CA ILE A 421 4.57 11.26 -23.13
C ILE A 421 6.08 11.07 -23.34
N HIS A 422 6.91 11.89 -22.68
CA HIS A 422 8.35 11.85 -22.91
C HIS A 422 9.01 10.61 -22.35
N ASN A 423 8.50 10.04 -21.25
CA ASN A 423 8.96 8.74 -20.75
C ASN A 423 8.78 7.64 -21.79
N ALA A 424 7.65 7.63 -22.51
CA ALA A 424 7.40 6.67 -23.59
C ALA A 424 8.29 6.91 -24.82
N GLU A 425 8.50 8.18 -25.21
CA GLU A 425 9.35 8.56 -26.35
C GLU A 425 10.82 8.20 -26.11
N VAL A 426 11.38 8.67 -24.99
CA VAL A 426 12.78 8.44 -24.61
C VAL A 426 13.05 6.94 -24.53
N ARG A 427 12.16 6.18 -23.88
CA ARG A 427 12.29 4.72 -23.80
C ARG A 427 12.35 4.08 -25.18
N ARG A 428 11.47 4.48 -26.10
CA ARG A 428 11.45 3.96 -27.48
C ARG A 428 12.74 4.29 -28.24
N GLU A 429 13.28 5.49 -28.04
CA GLU A 429 14.53 5.91 -28.67
C GLU A 429 15.75 5.18 -28.12
N LEU A 430 15.85 5.03 -26.80
CA LEU A 430 16.96 4.31 -26.17
C LEU A 430 16.93 2.82 -26.51
N LEU A 431 15.74 2.18 -26.54
CA LEU A 431 15.60 0.78 -26.96
C LEU A 431 16.11 0.57 -28.40
N LYS A 432 15.74 1.44 -29.34
CA LYS A 432 16.25 1.36 -30.72
C LYS A 432 17.77 1.45 -30.81
N ARG A 433 18.41 2.18 -29.89
CA ARG A 433 19.88 2.29 -29.84
C ARG A 433 20.51 1.05 -29.21
N ILE A 434 19.86 0.46 -28.21
CA ILE A 434 20.26 -0.82 -27.61
C ILE A 434 20.17 -1.95 -28.64
N ASP A 435 19.07 -2.06 -29.37
CA ASP A 435 18.87 -3.12 -30.39
C ASP A 435 19.92 -3.07 -31.50
N LYS A 436 20.44 -1.87 -31.79
CA LYS A 436 21.53 -1.65 -32.76
C LYS A 436 22.93 -1.84 -32.17
N GLY A 437 23.04 -2.09 -30.86
CA GLY A 437 24.32 -2.15 -30.15
C GLY A 437 25.02 -0.80 -29.98
N GLU A 438 24.33 0.31 -30.21
CA GLU A 438 24.86 1.69 -30.09
C GLU A 438 24.87 2.19 -28.65
N LEU A 439 24.18 1.50 -27.74
CA LEU A 439 24.04 1.87 -26.34
C LEU A 439 23.88 0.60 -25.50
N SER A 440 24.62 0.48 -24.40
CA SER A 440 24.41 -0.61 -23.44
C SER A 440 23.23 -0.30 -22.51
N LEU A 441 22.68 -1.33 -21.88
CA LEU A 441 21.58 -1.17 -20.93
C LEU A 441 21.94 -0.25 -19.74
N PRO A 442 23.11 -0.38 -19.08
CA PRO A 442 23.49 0.53 -17.99
C PRO A 442 23.65 1.99 -18.44
N GLU A 443 24.15 2.22 -19.65
CA GLU A 443 24.26 3.57 -20.21
C GLU A 443 22.87 4.16 -20.50
N ALA A 444 21.93 3.35 -20.96
CA ALA A 444 20.54 3.78 -21.15
C ALA A 444 19.86 4.15 -19.83
N GLU A 445 20.09 3.38 -18.76
CA GLU A 445 19.53 3.68 -17.43
C GLU A 445 20.04 5.02 -16.87
N LEU A 446 21.32 5.32 -17.07
CA LEU A 446 21.92 6.60 -16.67
C LEU A 446 21.30 7.79 -17.44
N LEU A 447 20.99 7.59 -18.72
CA LEU A 447 20.48 8.63 -19.61
C LEU A 447 18.97 8.83 -19.52
N HIS A 448 18.20 7.76 -19.26
CA HIS A 448 16.74 7.75 -19.41
C HIS A 448 16.06 8.86 -18.63
N TRP A 449 16.24 8.90 -17.31
CA TRP A 449 15.55 9.91 -16.49
C TRP A 449 16.02 11.33 -16.80
N HIS A 450 17.29 11.50 -17.14
CA HIS A 450 17.81 12.81 -17.52
C HIS A 450 17.11 13.35 -18.76
N GLU A 451 17.02 12.52 -19.80
CA GLU A 451 16.39 12.90 -21.07
C GLU A 451 14.89 13.17 -20.90
N VAL A 452 14.19 12.36 -20.07
CA VAL A 452 12.76 12.60 -19.76
C VAL A 452 12.56 13.96 -19.13
N TRP A 453 13.31 14.30 -18.07
CA TRP A 453 13.12 15.56 -17.38
C TRP A 453 13.59 16.77 -18.19
N ALA A 454 14.61 16.60 -19.04
CA ALA A 454 15.04 17.63 -19.97
C ALA A 454 13.92 17.98 -20.96
N ARG A 455 13.20 16.99 -21.50
CA ARG A 455 12.05 17.22 -22.39
C ARG A 455 10.86 17.80 -21.65
N VAL A 456 10.52 17.25 -20.47
CA VAL A 456 9.41 17.77 -19.64
C VAL A 456 9.62 19.26 -19.31
N ALA A 457 10.82 19.65 -18.87
CA ALA A 457 11.13 21.05 -18.55
C ALA A 457 11.16 21.97 -19.78
N LYS A 458 11.39 21.42 -20.98
CA LYS A 458 11.26 22.17 -22.24
C LYS A 458 9.79 22.47 -22.56
N ASN A 459 8.88 21.54 -22.25
CA ASN A 459 7.44 21.69 -22.47
C ASN A 459 6.75 22.53 -21.39
N ILE A 460 7.33 22.61 -20.18
CA ILE A 460 6.78 23.39 -19.06
C ILE A 460 7.67 24.60 -18.83
N SER A 461 7.28 25.74 -19.42
CA SER A 461 8.09 26.96 -19.44
C SER A 461 8.48 27.48 -18.05
N GLU A 462 7.67 27.19 -17.02
CA GLU A 462 7.89 27.57 -15.63
C GLU A 462 8.96 26.73 -14.91
N LEU A 463 9.28 25.54 -15.41
CA LEU A 463 10.18 24.59 -14.76
C LEU A 463 11.62 24.78 -15.27
N ASP A 464 12.57 24.82 -14.35
CA ASP A 464 14.01 24.77 -14.63
C ASP A 464 14.55 23.38 -14.29
N TYR A 465 15.18 22.75 -15.26
CA TYR A 465 15.89 21.49 -15.09
C TYR A 465 17.30 21.65 -15.63
N SER A 466 18.28 21.38 -14.78
CA SER A 466 19.70 21.50 -15.10
C SER A 466 20.51 20.40 -14.42
N PHE A 467 21.79 20.32 -14.76
CA PHE A 467 22.73 19.44 -14.07
C PHE A 467 24.10 20.09 -13.94
N ILE A 468 24.84 19.64 -12.93
CA ILE A 468 26.24 19.97 -12.71
C ILE A 468 27.06 18.70 -12.95
N GLU A 469 28.10 18.77 -13.79
CA GLU A 469 29.05 17.67 -13.95
C GLU A 469 29.91 17.53 -12.69
N GLU A 470 29.99 16.32 -12.15
CA GLU A 470 30.84 15.98 -11.02
C GLU A 470 32.25 15.68 -11.52
N LYS A 471 33.25 16.32 -10.93
CA LYS A 471 34.64 15.92 -11.14
C LYS A 471 34.87 14.57 -10.45
N THR A 472 35.38 13.61 -11.23
CA THR A 472 35.82 12.29 -10.77
C THR A 472 37.04 12.37 -9.88
#